data_AF-A0A6A3A4M0-F1
#
_entry.id   AF-A0A6A3A4M0-F1
#
_cell.length_a   1.000
_cell.length_b   1.000
_cell.length_c   1.000
_cell.angle_alpha   90.00
_cell.angle_beta   90.00
_cell.angle_gamma   90.00
#
_symmetry.space_group_name_H-M   'P 1'
#
loop_
_entity.id
_entity.type
_entity.pdbx_description
1 polymer ?
#
loop_
_entity_poly.entity_id
_entity_poly.type
_entity_poly.pdbx_seq_one_letter_code
_entity_poly.pdbx_strand_id
1 'polypeptide(L)'
;MYFAVAFLGMNSSSSVQPFVSTERIVMYRERFAGMYSSWAYALAQVTVEVPYLFIQTLLFRMITYPMIGYYGSAYKVLWYFYAIFSTQLYFTFFGMLFVSLTPEVTIAGALSSFFYPLLNLFSDFLMPKPKIPKWWFWLYYLMPTSWTLNCLLTSQYGDVNDEIVVFGEMKP
;
A
#
# COMPACT_ATOMS: atom_id res chain seq x y z
N MET A 1 -6.93 10.12 -6.42
CA MET A 1 -5.88 9.06 -6.45
C MET A 1 -5.14 8.95 -5.13
N TYR A 2 -4.38 9.97 -4.70
CA TYR A 2 -3.59 9.95 -3.46
C TYR A 2 -4.35 9.48 -2.21
N PHE A 3 -5.44 10.17 -1.87
CA PHE A 3 -6.26 9.82 -0.70
C PHE A 3 -6.83 8.40 -0.77
N ALA A 4 -7.20 7.93 -1.96
CA ALA A 4 -7.73 6.58 -2.12
C ALA A 4 -6.67 5.51 -1.82
N VAL A 5 -5.44 5.69 -2.31
CA VAL A 5 -4.30 4.80 -2.05
C VAL A 5 -3.96 4.79 -0.56
N ALA A 6 -3.82 5.96 0.05
CA ALA A 6 -3.49 6.10 1.47
C ALA A 6 -4.56 5.50 2.37
N PHE A 7 -5.83 5.84 2.13
CA PHE A 7 -6.95 5.34 2.92
C PHE A 7 -7.13 3.83 2.77
N LEU A 8 -7.13 3.30 1.54
CA LEU A 8 -7.30 1.88 1.28
C LEU A 8 -6.18 1.06 1.94
N GLY A 9 -4.92 1.49 1.76
CA GLY A 9 -3.77 0.81 2.35
C GLY A 9 -3.80 0.77 3.88
N MET A 10 -4.09 1.90 4.53
CA MET A 10 -4.18 1.97 6.00
C MET A 10 -5.27 1.07 6.57
N ASN A 11 -6.48 1.12 5.99
CA ASN A 11 -7.59 0.29 6.46
C ASN A 11 -7.28 -1.19 6.35
N SER A 12 -6.57 -1.58 5.29
CA SER A 12 -6.28 -2.99 5.00
C SER A 12 -5.24 -3.55 5.97
N SER A 13 -4.19 -2.78 6.25
CA SER A 13 -3.25 -3.10 7.32
C SER A 13 -3.96 -3.23 8.68
N SER A 14 -4.80 -2.25 9.06
CA SER A 14 -5.53 -2.28 10.33
C SER A 14 -6.50 -3.47 10.45
N SER A 15 -7.11 -3.89 9.35
CA SER A 15 -8.04 -5.02 9.34
C SER A 15 -7.33 -6.36 9.59
N VAL A 16 -6.09 -6.51 9.14
CA VAL A 16 -5.32 -7.77 9.24
C VAL A 16 -4.76 -7.99 10.65
N GLN A 17 -4.47 -6.92 11.40
CA GLN A 17 -3.85 -7.03 12.73
C GLN A 17 -4.56 -7.96 13.74
N PRO A 18 -5.90 -7.85 13.93
CA PRO A 18 -6.60 -8.73 14.87
C PRO A 18 -6.65 -10.20 14.41
N PHE A 19 -6.71 -10.47 13.11
CA PHE A 19 -6.72 -11.84 12.57
C PHE A 19 -5.40 -12.55 12.91
N VAL A 20 -4.27 -11.92 12.59
CA VAL A 20 -2.94 -12.48 12.84
C VAL A 20 -2.66 -12.67 14.33
N SER A 21 -3.16 -11.77 15.17
CA SER A 21 -3.03 -11.90 16.63
C SER A 21 -3.79 -13.11 17.17
N THR A 22 -4.95 -13.42 16.62
CA THR A 22 -5.76 -14.55 17.06
C THR A 22 -5.10 -15.87 16.64
N GLU A 23 -4.62 -15.95 15.40
CA GLU A 23 -3.95 -17.14 14.86
C GLU A 23 -2.62 -17.46 15.59
N ARG A 24 -1.91 -16.44 16.06
CA ARG A 24 -0.67 -16.61 16.83
C ARG A 24 -0.85 -17.51 18.05
N ILE A 25 -1.98 -17.39 18.77
CA ILE A 25 -2.21 -18.17 19.99
C ILE A 25 -2.26 -19.67 19.66
N VAL A 26 -2.89 -20.01 18.55
CA VAL A 26 -2.95 -21.38 18.02
C VAL A 26 -1.55 -21.84 17.61
N MET A 27 -0.80 -20.98 16.90
CA MET A 27 0.56 -21.28 16.47
C MET A 27 1.50 -21.60 17.63
N TYR A 28 1.45 -20.86 18.73
CA TYR A 28 2.26 -21.20 19.90
C TYR A 28 1.92 -22.58 20.45
N ARG A 29 0.63 -22.91 20.58
CA ARG A 29 0.19 -24.23 21.07
C ARG A 29 0.68 -25.37 20.17
N GLU A 30 0.53 -25.24 18.86
CA GLU A 30 0.89 -26.28 17.89
C GLU A 30 2.41 -26.41 17.69
N ARG A 31 3.13 -25.31 17.88
CA ARG A 31 4.59 -25.31 17.92
C ARG A 31 5.12 -26.04 19.16
N PHE A 32 4.52 -25.86 20.34
CA PHE A 32 4.89 -26.63 21.53
C PHE A 32 4.61 -28.13 21.38
N ALA A 33 3.60 -28.50 20.60
CA ALA A 33 3.32 -29.89 20.24
C ALA A 33 4.26 -30.46 19.15
N GLY A 34 5.15 -29.65 18.58
CA GLY A 34 6.12 -30.07 17.57
C GLY A 34 5.53 -30.32 16.17
N MET A 35 4.34 -29.78 15.86
CA MET A 35 3.65 -30.09 14.60
C MET A 35 4.26 -29.41 13.36
N TYR A 36 4.71 -28.15 13.47
CA TYR A 36 5.33 -27.41 12.36
C TYR A 36 6.28 -26.29 12.81
N SER A 37 7.08 -25.77 11.88
CA SER A 37 8.05 -24.69 12.11
C SER A 37 7.44 -23.30 11.91
N SER A 38 7.98 -22.29 12.60
CA SER A 38 7.51 -20.90 12.48
C SER A 38 7.63 -20.33 11.06
N TRP A 39 8.60 -20.82 10.29
CA TRP A 39 8.80 -20.38 8.90
C TRP A 39 7.70 -20.88 7.98
N ALA A 40 7.27 -22.14 8.15
CA ALA A 40 6.16 -22.70 7.39
C ALA A 40 4.85 -21.94 7.64
N TYR A 41 4.61 -21.53 8.90
CA TYR A 41 3.47 -20.70 9.28
C TYR A 41 3.49 -19.32 8.61
N ALA A 42 4.63 -18.62 8.68
CA ALA A 42 4.77 -17.29 8.07
C ALA A 42 4.55 -17.33 6.54
N LEU A 43 5.08 -18.35 5.87
CA LEU A 43 4.86 -18.53 4.43
C LEU A 43 3.41 -18.87 4.10
N ALA A 44 2.75 -19.73 4.88
CA ALA A 44 1.34 -20.04 4.69
C ALA A 44 0.47 -18.79 4.84
N GLN A 45 0.72 -18.00 5.87
CA GLN A 45 -0.01 -16.75 6.14
C GLN A 45 0.13 -15.75 4.99
N VAL A 46 1.35 -15.50 4.51
CA VAL A 46 1.58 -14.62 3.35
C VAL A 46 0.90 -15.15 2.09
N THR A 47 0.94 -16.46 1.88
CA THR A 47 0.36 -17.10 0.68
C THR A 47 -1.17 -16.98 0.66
N VAL A 48 -1.83 -17.05 1.82
CA VAL A 48 -3.29 -16.92 1.93
C VAL A 48 -3.75 -15.48 1.72
N GLU A 49 -2.94 -14.49 2.12
CA GLU A 49 -3.27 -13.08 1.94
C GLU A 49 -3.24 -12.64 0.47
N VAL A 50 -2.30 -13.15 -0.34
CA VAL A 50 -2.16 -12.77 -1.76
C VAL A 50 -3.47 -12.91 -2.57
N PRO A 51 -4.17 -14.07 -2.59
CA PRO A 51 -5.43 -14.20 -3.34
C PRO A 51 -6.56 -13.34 -2.77
N TYR A 52 -6.60 -13.14 -1.44
CA TYR A 52 -7.60 -12.27 -0.82
C TYR A 52 -7.43 -10.81 -1.28
N LEU A 53 -6.20 -10.30 -1.23
CA LEU A 53 -5.88 -8.95 -1.69
C LEU A 53 -6.07 -8.79 -3.20
N PHE A 54 -5.86 -9.87 -3.98
CA PHE A 54 -6.10 -9.86 -5.44
C PHE A 54 -7.58 -9.64 -5.75
N ILE A 55 -8.47 -10.41 -5.11
CA ILE A 55 -9.92 -10.28 -5.28
C ILE A 55 -10.39 -8.91 -4.79
N GLN A 56 -9.93 -8.46 -3.62
CA GLN A 56 -10.27 -7.15 -3.08
C GLN A 56 -9.86 -6.01 -4.03
N THR A 57 -8.66 -6.08 -4.60
CA THR A 57 -8.18 -5.09 -5.55
C THR A 57 -8.97 -5.11 -6.85
N LEU A 58 -9.35 -6.30 -7.33
CA LEU A 58 -10.16 -6.46 -8.54
C LEU A 58 -11.53 -5.78 -8.37
N LEU A 59 -12.20 -6.04 -7.25
CA LEU A 59 -13.48 -5.43 -6.89
C LEU A 59 -13.36 -3.90 -6.77
N PHE A 60 -12.34 -3.42 -6.07
CA PHE A 60 -12.10 -1.98 -5.90
C PHE A 60 -11.86 -1.28 -7.24
N ARG A 61 -11.06 -1.88 -8.12
CA ARG A 61 -10.79 -1.37 -9.46
C ARG A 61 -12.04 -1.34 -10.33
N MET A 62 -12.90 -2.37 -10.27
CA MET A 62 -14.15 -2.41 -11.06
C MET A 62 -15.10 -1.26 -10.71
N ILE A 63 -15.11 -0.80 -9.45
CA ILE A 63 -15.97 0.29 -9.01
C ILE A 63 -15.32 1.66 -9.27
N THR A 64 -14.06 1.83 -8.87
CA THR A 64 -13.42 3.15 -8.87
C THR A 64 -12.97 3.61 -10.25
N TYR A 65 -12.56 2.69 -11.12
CA TYR A 65 -12.10 3.04 -12.46
C TYR A 65 -13.18 3.74 -13.32
N PRO A 66 -14.41 3.22 -13.44
CA PRO A 66 -15.48 3.93 -14.14
C PRO A 66 -15.96 5.17 -13.36
N MET A 67 -15.96 5.14 -12.02
CA MET A 67 -16.40 6.28 -11.20
C MET A 67 -15.54 7.53 -11.40
N ILE A 68 -14.22 7.37 -11.63
CA ILE A 68 -13.32 8.50 -11.87
C ILE A 68 -13.37 8.96 -13.35
N GLY A 69 -13.90 8.13 -14.25
CA GLY A 69 -13.98 8.44 -15.68
C GLY A 69 -12.65 8.33 -16.41
N TYR A 70 -11.77 7.39 -16.01
CA TYR A 70 -10.50 7.18 -16.71
C TYR A 70 -10.69 6.63 -18.13
N TYR A 71 -9.72 6.91 -18.99
CA TYR A 71 -9.71 6.43 -20.36
C TYR A 71 -9.62 4.90 -20.41
N GLY A 72 -10.60 4.25 -21.05
CA GLY A 72 -10.76 2.79 -21.09
C GLY A 72 -9.76 2.02 -21.96
N SER A 73 -8.45 2.25 -21.78
CA SER A 73 -7.40 1.45 -22.43
C SER A 73 -6.93 0.33 -21.52
N ALA A 74 -6.92 -0.91 -22.03
CA ALA A 74 -6.50 -2.11 -21.29
C ALA A 74 -5.14 -1.94 -20.61
N TYR A 75 -4.20 -1.27 -21.28
CA TYR A 75 -2.87 -0.96 -20.74
C TYR A 75 -2.95 -0.09 -19.48
N LYS A 76 -3.69 1.03 -19.54
CA LYS A 76 -3.85 1.96 -18.41
C LYS A 76 -4.59 1.31 -17.25
N VAL A 77 -5.56 0.43 -17.54
CA VAL A 77 -6.30 -0.25 -16.49
C VAL A 77 -5.47 -1.35 -15.80
N LEU A 78 -4.59 -2.04 -16.54
CA LEU A 78 -3.69 -3.04 -15.96
C LEU A 78 -2.65 -2.39 -15.03
N TRP A 79 -2.08 -1.25 -15.42
CA TRP A 79 -1.17 -0.50 -14.55
C TRP A 79 -1.86 0.03 -13.30
N TYR A 80 -3.09 0.51 -13.43
CA TYR A 80 -3.90 0.91 -12.27
C TYR A 80 -4.12 -0.26 -11.32
N PHE A 81 -4.52 -1.43 -11.84
CA PHE A 81 -4.69 -2.64 -11.04
C PHE A 81 -3.39 -3.04 -10.33
N TYR A 82 -2.28 -3.08 -11.05
CA TYR A 82 -0.97 -3.45 -10.51
C TYR A 82 -0.52 -2.50 -9.39
N ALA A 83 -0.69 -1.18 -9.57
CA ALA A 83 -0.29 -0.20 -8.57
C ALA A 83 -1.12 -0.31 -7.29
N ILE A 84 -2.44 -0.46 -7.39
CA ILE A 84 -3.30 -0.65 -6.21
C ILE A 84 -3.02 -2.00 -5.54
N PHE A 85 -2.82 -3.07 -6.31
CA PHE A 85 -2.51 -4.39 -5.76
C PHE A 85 -1.19 -4.40 -5.00
N SER A 86 -0.16 -3.77 -5.57
CA SER A 86 1.14 -3.61 -4.92
C SER A 86 1.02 -2.78 -3.64
N THR A 87 0.19 -1.73 -3.66
CA THR A 87 -0.11 -0.90 -2.48
C THR A 87 -0.61 -1.74 -1.33
N GLN A 88 -1.63 -2.53 -1.65
CA GLN A 88 -2.33 -3.36 -0.70
C GLN A 88 -1.40 -4.40 -0.08
N LEU A 89 -0.60 -5.08 -0.92
CA LEU A 89 0.38 -6.07 -0.47
C LEU A 89 1.37 -5.49 0.55
N TYR A 90 2.02 -4.37 0.23
CA TYR A 90 3.04 -3.84 1.13
C TYR A 90 2.44 -3.34 2.44
N PHE A 91 1.25 -2.70 2.41
CA PHE A 91 0.60 -2.24 3.65
C PHE A 91 0.17 -3.42 4.53
N THR A 92 -0.41 -4.47 3.94
CA THR A 92 -0.79 -5.68 4.67
C THR A 92 0.43 -6.37 5.28
N PHE A 93 1.50 -6.55 4.51
CA PHE A 93 2.74 -7.16 5.03
C PHE A 93 3.39 -6.31 6.14
N PHE A 94 3.32 -4.99 6.02
CA PHE A 94 3.78 -4.08 7.05
C PHE A 94 2.95 -4.18 8.34
N GLY A 95 1.62 -4.30 8.23
CA GLY A 95 0.74 -4.58 9.35
C GLY A 95 1.05 -5.91 10.04
N MET A 96 1.25 -6.98 9.26
CA MET A 96 1.63 -8.30 9.79
C MET A 96 2.99 -8.29 10.50
N LEU A 97 3.95 -7.51 9.98
CA LEU A 97 5.26 -7.33 10.61
C LEU A 97 5.14 -6.66 11.98
N PHE A 98 4.35 -5.60 12.13
CA PHE A 98 4.18 -4.96 13.43
C PHE A 98 3.50 -5.83 14.46
N VAL A 99 2.46 -6.54 14.04
CA VAL A 99 1.79 -7.51 14.91
C VAL A 99 2.82 -8.53 15.36
N SER A 100 3.64 -9.07 14.45
CA SER A 100 4.71 -10.05 14.75
C SER A 100 5.74 -9.56 15.76
N LEU A 101 6.02 -8.26 15.79
CA LEU A 101 6.99 -7.65 16.71
C LEU A 101 6.38 -7.32 18.08
N THR A 102 5.08 -7.06 18.17
CA THR A 102 4.43 -6.66 19.42
C THR A 102 3.64 -7.80 20.07
N PRO A 103 3.58 -7.85 21.40
CA PRO A 103 2.76 -8.85 22.10
C PRO A 103 1.26 -8.54 22.04
N GLU A 104 0.89 -7.27 21.88
CA GLU A 104 -0.49 -6.80 21.90
C GLU A 104 -0.86 -6.06 20.60
N VAL A 105 -2.12 -6.23 20.16
CA VAL A 105 -2.68 -5.59 18.95
C VAL A 105 -2.76 -4.07 19.13
N THR A 106 -3.12 -3.59 20.31
CA THR A 106 -3.21 -2.14 20.61
C THR A 106 -1.86 -1.45 20.39
N ILE A 107 -0.78 -2.10 20.81
CA ILE A 107 0.60 -1.60 20.62
C ILE A 107 1.00 -1.68 19.15
N ALA A 108 0.61 -2.75 18.43
CA ALA A 108 0.83 -2.87 16.99
C ALA A 108 0.15 -1.73 16.20
N GLY A 109 -1.09 -1.40 16.57
CA GLY A 109 -1.86 -0.32 15.98
C GLY A 109 -1.24 1.05 16.25
N ALA A 110 -0.77 1.29 17.47
CA ALA A 110 -0.05 2.52 17.83
C ALA A 110 1.25 2.68 17.02
N LEU A 111 2.03 1.60 16.88
CA LEU A 111 3.26 1.61 16.11
C LEU A 111 2.98 1.84 14.61
N SER A 112 1.97 1.17 14.06
CA SER A 112 1.53 1.37 12.66
C SER A 112 1.10 2.83 12.42
N SER A 113 0.37 3.41 13.37
CA SER A 113 -0.11 4.80 13.32
C SER A 113 1.04 5.82 13.35
N PHE A 114 2.18 5.49 13.97
CA PHE A 114 3.39 6.31 13.91
C PHE A 114 4.06 6.27 12.52
N PHE A 115 4.06 5.12 11.85
CA PHE A 115 4.69 4.97 10.54
C PHE A 115 3.82 5.43 9.37
N TYR A 116 2.48 5.43 9.49
CA TYR A 116 1.59 5.90 8.42
C TYR A 116 1.85 7.36 7.98
N PRO A 117 2.02 8.35 8.89
CA PRO A 117 2.41 9.71 8.51
C PRO A 117 3.73 9.77 7.76
N LEU A 118 4.73 8.94 8.14
CA LEU A 118 6.01 8.88 7.43
C LEU A 118 5.81 8.40 5.99
N LEU A 119 5.06 7.32 5.80
CA LEU A 119 4.71 6.80 4.47
C LEU A 119 3.94 7.81 3.60
N ASN A 120 3.17 8.71 4.22
CA ASN A 120 2.41 9.76 3.51
C ASN A 120 3.26 11.00 3.25
N LEU A 121 4.16 11.38 4.16
CA LEU A 121 4.97 12.57 4.04
C LEU A 121 5.93 12.49 2.85
N PHE A 122 6.52 11.32 2.60
CA PHE A 122 7.46 11.07 1.48
C PHE A 122 6.78 10.58 0.20
N SER A 123 5.47 10.72 0.08
CA SER A 123 4.68 10.22 -1.05
C SER A 123 4.73 11.09 -2.30
N ASP A 124 5.69 12.02 -2.40
CA ASP A 124 5.80 13.10 -3.42
C ASP A 124 4.65 14.11 -3.48
N PHE A 125 3.46 13.75 -2.99
CA PHE A 125 2.30 14.63 -3.03
C PHE A 125 2.36 15.73 -1.97
N LEU A 126 2.72 15.40 -0.72
CA LEU A 126 2.83 16.36 0.37
C LEU A 126 4.16 17.12 0.36
N MET A 127 5.27 16.43 0.10
CA MET A 127 6.58 17.04 -0.10
C MET A 127 7.13 16.67 -1.48
N PRO A 128 7.27 17.62 -2.40
CA PRO A 128 7.90 17.37 -3.69
C PRO A 128 9.39 16.99 -3.53
N LYS A 129 9.85 15.99 -4.30
CA LYS A 129 11.29 15.59 -4.43
C LYS A 129 12.31 16.71 -4.25
N PRO A 130 12.24 17.85 -4.98
CA PRO A 130 13.29 18.87 -4.95
C PRO A 130 13.42 19.59 -3.61
N LYS A 131 12.41 19.52 -2.74
CA LYS A 131 12.43 20.13 -1.40
C LYS A 131 12.97 19.20 -0.32
N ILE A 132 13.25 17.94 -0.63
CA ILE A 132 13.77 16.98 0.34
C ILE A 132 15.27 17.25 0.56
N PRO A 133 15.72 17.44 1.82
CA PRO A 133 17.14 17.63 2.10
C PRO A 133 17.94 16.38 1.70
N LYS A 134 19.14 16.57 1.14
CA LYS A 134 19.97 15.49 0.58
C LYS A 134 20.22 14.34 1.57
N TRP A 135 20.27 14.61 2.87
CA TRP A 135 20.45 13.58 3.91
C TRP A 135 19.23 12.65 4.09
N TRP A 136 18.02 13.07 3.73
CA TRP A 136 16.78 12.28 3.83
C TRP A 136 16.37 11.61 2.51
N PHE A 137 17.19 11.75 1.47
CA PHE A 137 16.91 11.26 0.13
C PHE A 137 16.78 9.73 0.06
N TRP A 138 17.58 8.99 0.84
CA TRP A 138 17.48 7.53 0.95
C TRP A 138 16.12 7.05 1.48
N LEU A 139 15.55 7.79 2.44
CA LEU A 139 14.27 7.44 3.03
C LEU A 139 13.14 7.60 2.02
N TYR A 140 13.24 8.58 1.13
CA TYR A 140 12.31 8.75 0.02
C TYR A 140 12.24 7.50 -0.89
N TYR A 141 13.38 6.88 -1.24
CA TYR A 141 13.38 5.64 -2.05
C TYR A 141 12.91 4.41 -1.28
N LEU A 142 13.11 4.37 0.04
CA LEU A 142 12.62 3.29 0.89
C LEU A 142 11.09 3.27 1.02
N MET A 143 10.42 4.41 0.82
CA MET A 143 8.96 4.51 1.00
C MET A 143 8.21 4.04 -0.26
N PRO A 144 7.52 2.88 -0.23
CA PRO A 144 6.84 2.31 -1.40
C PRO A 144 5.64 3.14 -1.90
N THR A 145 5.06 3.97 -1.03
CA THR A 145 3.96 4.88 -1.37
C THR A 145 4.33 5.83 -2.50
N SER A 146 5.58 6.29 -2.52
CA SER A 146 6.07 7.23 -3.52
C SER A 146 6.15 6.60 -4.91
N TRP A 147 6.65 5.38 -4.98
CA TRP A 147 6.71 4.59 -6.22
C TRP A 147 5.33 4.30 -6.78
N THR A 148 4.38 3.97 -5.90
CA THR A 148 2.99 3.71 -6.27
C THR A 148 2.35 4.93 -6.91
N LEU A 149 2.49 6.10 -6.29
CA LEU A 149 1.90 7.33 -6.80
C LEU A 149 2.55 7.77 -8.10
N ASN A 150 3.88 7.67 -8.20
CA ASN A 150 4.58 7.90 -9.46
C ASN A 150 4.06 6.95 -10.56
N CYS A 151 3.88 5.66 -10.27
CA CYS A 151 3.32 4.68 -11.21
C CYS A 151 1.88 5.02 -11.65
N LEU A 152 1.02 5.44 -10.72
CA LEU A 152 -0.35 5.86 -11.03
C LEU A 152 -0.37 7.14 -11.88
N LEU A 153 0.47 8.12 -11.57
CA LEU A 153 0.54 9.37 -12.31
C LEU A 153 1.09 9.17 -13.72
N THR A 154 2.21 8.45 -13.86
CA THR A 154 2.82 8.19 -15.18
C THR A 154 1.93 7.33 -16.05
N SER A 155 1.26 6.31 -15.50
CA SER A 155 0.39 5.44 -16.30
C SER A 155 -0.87 6.12 -16.83
N GLN A 156 -1.45 7.06 -16.08
CA GLN A 156 -2.67 7.75 -16.53
C GLN A 156 -2.37 8.98 -17.37
N TYR A 157 -1.40 9.79 -16.94
CA TYR A 157 -1.13 11.12 -17.50
C TYR A 157 0.20 11.24 -18.25
N GLY A 158 1.06 10.21 -18.25
CA GLY A 158 2.36 10.27 -18.94
C GLY A 158 2.27 10.41 -20.45
N ASP A 159 1.15 10.00 -21.06
CA ASP A 159 0.90 10.12 -22.50
C ASP A 159 0.11 11.40 -22.86
N VAL A 160 -0.31 12.19 -21.86
CA VAL A 160 -1.12 13.39 -22.07
C VAL A 160 -0.17 14.59 -22.15
N ASN A 161 0.15 15.00 -23.38
CA ASN A 161 0.92 16.22 -23.65
C ASN A 161 0.02 17.46 -23.81
N ASP A 162 -1.24 17.38 -23.42
CA ASP A 162 -2.15 18.52 -23.50
C ASP A 162 -1.70 19.61 -22.52
N GLU A 163 -1.27 20.74 -23.07
CA GLU A 163 -0.90 21.93 -22.30
C GLU A 163 -2.13 22.47 -21.58
N ILE A 164 -2.05 22.55 -20.25
CA ILE A 164 -3.14 23.05 -19.42
C ILE A 164 -3.14 24.58 -19.54
N VAL A 165 -4.01 25.12 -20.38
CA VAL A 165 -4.15 26.58 -20.55
C VAL A 165 -4.85 27.16 -19.33
N VAL A 166 -4.07 27.65 -18.36
CA VAL A 166 -4.59 28.31 -17.16
C VAL A 166 -4.57 29.82 -17.40
N PHE A 167 -5.75 30.45 -17.50
CA PHE A 167 -5.94 31.90 -17.71
C PHE A 167 -5.32 32.50 -18.98
N GLY A 168 -5.22 31.73 -20.08
CA GLY A 168 -4.80 32.29 -21.37
C GLY A 168 -3.33 32.72 -21.47
N GLU A 169 -2.51 32.47 -20.44
CA GLU A 169 -1.07 32.67 -20.51
C GLU A 169 -0.32 31.33 -20.40
N MET A 170 0.58 31.12 -21.36
CA MET A 170 1.46 29.96 -21.43
C MET A 170 2.47 30.03 -20.29
N LYS A 171 2.47 29.04 -19.38
CA LYS A 171 3.60 28.80 -18.48
C LYS A 171 4.29 27.49 -18.88
N PRO A 172 5.61 27.54 -19.16
CA PRO A 172 6.39 26.35 -19.49
C PRO A 172 6.57 25.41 -18.29
#